data_AF-A0A1Q7B9A7-F1
#
_entry.id   AF-A0A1Q7B9A7-F1
#
_cell.length_a   1.000
_cell.length_b   1.000
_cell.length_c   1.000
_cell.angle_alpha   90.00
_cell.angle_beta   90.00
_cell.angle_gamma   90.00
#
_symmetry.space_group_name_H-M   'P 1'
#
loop_
_entity.id
_entity.type
_entity.pdbx_description
1 polymer ?
#
loop_
_entity_poly.entity_id
_entity_poly.type
_entity_poly.pdbx_seq_one_letter_code
_entity_poly.pdbx_strand_id
1 'polypeptide(L)'
;MEQELAFRLQDAGIRYQTQVEIPVATADFYFPLETRPLIVFVDGWVHLGKSQMLKDEELRSLLRKRGYRILELNYISYSDKKRNELYEEIRNSLSKIAY
;
A
#
# COMPACT_ATOMS: atom_id res chain seq x y z
N MET A 1 -12.53 -4.14 -2.25
CA MET A 1 -11.34 -4.60 -3.00
C MET A 1 -10.22 -4.97 -2.04
N GLU A 2 -9.98 -4.18 -0.98
CA GLU A 2 -8.92 -4.49 -0.02
C GLU A 2 -9.16 -5.81 0.73
N GLN A 3 -10.41 -6.18 1.07
CA GLN A 3 -10.70 -7.43 1.78
C GLN A 3 -10.27 -8.69 1.01
N GLU A 4 -10.51 -8.76 -0.29
CA GLU A 4 -10.05 -9.89 -1.12
C GLU A 4 -8.54 -9.87 -1.29
N LEU A 5 -7.95 -8.68 -1.41
CA LEU A 5 -6.50 -8.55 -1.48
C LEU A 5 -5.85 -9.04 -0.18
N ALA A 6 -6.43 -8.68 0.96
CA ALA A 6 -6.06 -9.15 2.28
C ALA A 6 -6.14 -10.68 2.35
N PHE A 7 -7.29 -11.25 1.96
CA PHE A 7 -7.46 -12.71 1.94
C PHE A 7 -6.39 -13.42 1.11
N ARG A 8 -6.04 -12.90 -0.07
CA ARG A 8 -4.98 -13.49 -0.91
C ARG A 8 -3.58 -13.33 -0.31
N LEU A 9 -3.29 -12.21 0.33
CA LEU A 9 -2.02 -12.02 1.05
C LEU A 9 -1.91 -13.01 2.21
N GLN A 10 -3.02 -13.24 2.92
CA GLN A 10 -3.07 -14.20 4.02
C GLN A 10 -2.91 -15.65 3.53
N ASP A 11 -3.58 -16.02 2.44
CA ASP A 11 -3.43 -17.33 1.78
C ASP A 11 -1.98 -17.58 1.32
N ALA A 12 -1.30 -16.54 0.85
CA ALA A 12 0.12 -16.58 0.50
C ALA A 12 1.06 -16.62 1.72
N GLY A 13 0.53 -16.62 2.94
CA GLY A 13 1.31 -16.63 4.19
C GLY A 13 2.04 -15.30 4.49
N ILE A 14 1.67 -14.21 3.82
CA ILE A 14 2.29 -12.91 4.00
C ILE A 14 1.69 -12.26 5.25
N ARG A 15 2.55 -11.83 6.17
CA ARG A 15 2.14 -11.12 7.38
C ARG A 15 1.95 -9.63 7.09
N TYR A 16 0.76 -9.12 7.37
CA TYR A 16 0.41 -7.71 7.24
C TYR A 16 -0.56 -7.30 8.34
N GLN A 17 -0.69 -6.00 8.52
CA GLN A 17 -1.70 -5.35 9.35
C GLN A 17 -2.51 -4.41 8.46
N THR A 18 -3.81 -4.27 8.69
CA THR A 18 -4.67 -3.38 7.91
C THR A 18 -5.12 -2.18 8.73
N GLN A 19 -5.37 -1.06 8.07
CA GLN A 19 -5.89 0.17 8.71
C GLN A 19 -5.01 0.62 9.89
N VAL A 20 -3.69 0.58 9.72
CA VAL A 20 -2.75 0.95 10.79
C VAL A 20 -2.64 2.47 10.85
N GLU A 21 -2.94 3.02 12.02
CA GLU A 21 -2.76 4.44 12.29
C GLU A 21 -1.26 4.74 12.40
N ILE A 22 -0.74 5.50 11.45
CA ILE A 22 0.63 6.00 11.43
C ILE A 22 0.58 7.51 11.71
N PRO A 23 1.63 8.11 12.27
CA PRO A 23 1.60 9.49 12.81
C PRO A 23 1.16 10.62 11.85
N VAL A 24 0.96 10.33 10.56
CA VAL A 24 0.52 11.30 9.57
C VAL A 24 -0.63 10.79 8.67
N ALA A 25 -1.00 9.51 8.71
CA ALA A 25 -2.06 8.91 7.87
C ALA A 25 -2.58 7.59 8.46
N THR A 26 -3.58 7.00 7.82
CA THR A 26 -3.95 5.60 8.07
C THR A 26 -3.51 4.77 6.87
N ALA A 27 -2.74 3.71 7.10
CA ALA A 27 -2.26 2.82 6.06
C ALA A 27 -3.26 1.70 5.78
N ASP A 28 -3.61 1.45 4.51
CA ASP A 28 -4.48 0.33 4.14
C ASP A 28 -3.83 -1.01 4.48
N PHE A 29 -2.55 -1.16 4.12
CA PHE A 29 -1.75 -2.30 4.51
C PHE A 29 -0.39 -1.86 5.04
N TYR A 30 0.00 -2.46 6.15
CA TYR A 30 1.28 -2.25 6.80
C TYR A 30 1.99 -3.60 6.94
N PHE A 31 3.18 -3.68 6.35
CA PHE A 31 4.01 -4.88 6.36
C PHE A 31 5.21 -4.63 7.29
N PRO A 32 5.25 -5.26 8.48
CA PRO A 32 6.35 -5.14 9.43
C PRO A 32 7.57 -5.95 8.95
N LEU A 33 8.27 -5.45 7.94
CA LEU A 33 9.50 -6.05 7.42
C LEU A 33 10.68 -5.70 8.34
N GLU A 34 11.63 -6.64 8.51
CA GLU A 34 12.73 -6.52 9.49
C GLU A 34 13.63 -5.30 9.27
N THR A 35 13.88 -4.91 8.02
CA THR A 35 14.78 -3.79 7.71
C THR A 35 14.04 -2.45 7.66
N ARG A 36 12.99 -2.36 6.84
CA ARG A 36 12.15 -1.17 6.69
C ARG A 36 10.71 -1.59 6.43
N PRO A 37 9.75 -1.21 7.29
CA PRO A 37 8.35 -1.53 7.06
C PRO A 37 7.86 -0.94 5.73
N LEU A 38 7.06 -1.74 5.02
CA LEU A 38 6.41 -1.33 3.78
C LEU A 38 4.97 -0.92 4.10
N ILE A 39 4.60 0.26 3.66
CA ILE A 39 3.26 0.84 3.77
C ILE A 39 2.65 0.82 2.38
N VAL A 40 1.46 0.28 2.24
CA VAL A 40 0.70 0.28 0.98
C VAL A 40 -0.55 1.11 1.17
N PHE A 41 -0.72 2.07 0.27
CA PHE A 41 -1.94 2.88 0.15
C PHE A 41 -2.70 2.41 -1.09
N VAL A 42 -3.96 2.03 -0.91
CA VAL A 42 -4.83 1.55 -2.00
C VAL A 42 -5.85 2.64 -2.30
N ASP A 43 -5.46 3.58 -3.16
CA ASP A 43 -6.27 4.75 -3.48
C ASP A 43 -7.06 4.54 -4.78
N GLY A 44 -8.37 4.79 -4.70
CA GLY A 44 -9.23 4.83 -5.87
C GLY A 44 -9.20 6.23 -6.51
N TRP A 45 -9.29 6.31 -7.84
CA TRP A 45 -9.29 7.56 -8.63
C TRP A 45 -10.27 8.66 -8.14
N VAL A 46 -11.25 8.32 -7.30
CA VAL A 46 -12.20 9.25 -6.68
C VAL A 46 -11.55 10.25 -5.70
N HIS A 47 -10.30 10.05 -5.27
CA HIS A 47 -9.59 10.99 -4.39
C HIS A 47 -8.69 12.02 -5.13
N LEU A 48 -8.68 12.02 -6.47
CA LEU A 48 -7.83 12.90 -7.30
C LEU A 48 -8.31 14.37 -7.40
N GLY A 49 -8.70 14.98 -6.29
CA GLY A 49 -8.66 16.43 -6.20
C GLY A 49 -7.19 16.87 -6.22
N LYS A 50 -6.78 17.78 -7.12
CA LYS A 50 -5.38 18.28 -7.21
C LYS A 50 -4.79 18.68 -5.85
N SER A 51 -5.60 19.24 -4.95
CA SER A 51 -5.20 19.62 -3.59
C SER A 51 -4.98 18.44 -2.64
N GLN A 52 -5.71 17.33 -2.85
CA GLN A 52 -5.55 16.11 -2.05
C GLN A 52 -4.27 15.37 -2.50
N MET A 53 -4.03 15.27 -3.80
CA MET A 53 -2.80 14.67 -4.35
C MET A 53 -1.51 15.31 -3.81
N LEU A 54 -1.47 16.64 -3.70
CA LEU A 54 -0.32 17.35 -3.15
C LEU A 54 -0.10 17.04 -1.66
N LYS A 55 -1.19 16.96 -0.88
CA LYS A 55 -1.12 16.57 0.53
C LYS A 55 -0.63 15.14 0.68
N ASP A 56 -1.17 14.22 -0.12
CA ASP A 56 -0.76 12.83 -0.16
C ASP A 56 0.73 12.69 -0.53
N GLU A 57 1.21 13.42 -1.54
CA GLU A 57 2.63 13.41 -1.92
C GLU A 57 3.56 13.95 -0.81
N GLU A 58 3.20 15.06 -0.17
CA GLU A 58 3.96 15.62 0.96
C GLU A 58 4.05 14.61 2.12
N LEU A 59 2.92 14.01 2.47
CA LEU A 59 2.78 13.05 3.54
C LEU A 59 3.60 11.78 3.26
N ARG A 60 3.60 11.31 2.02
CA ARG A 60 4.45 10.20 1.57
C ARG A 60 5.93 10.55 1.61
N SER A 61 6.29 11.77 1.22
CA SER A 61 7.67 12.25 1.32
C SER A 61 8.16 12.24 2.77
N LEU A 62 7.32 12.66 3.72
CA LEU A 62 7.61 12.60 5.16
C LEU A 62 7.81 11.16 5.65
N LEU A 63 6.93 10.25 5.25
CA LEU A 63 7.04 8.83 5.61
C LEU A 63 8.31 8.19 5.04
N ARG A 64 8.68 8.50 3.78
CA ARG A 64 9.94 8.03 3.18
C ARG A 64 11.16 8.58 3.91
N LYS A 65 11.13 9.85 4.32
CA LYS A 65 12.19 10.46 5.16
C LYS A 65 12.30 9.80 6.53
N ARG A 66 11.20 9.32 7.10
CA ARG A 66 11.19 8.53 8.34
C ARG A 66 11.67 7.09 8.18
N GLY A 67 12.01 6.67 6.97
CA GLY A 67 12.55 5.33 6.68
C GLY A 67 11.50 4.30 6.30
N TYR A 68 10.23 4.68 6.15
CA TYR A 68 9.20 3.81 5.64
C TYR A 68 9.34 3.63 4.12
N ARG A 69 9.10 2.40 3.64
CA ARG A 69 8.87 2.16 2.21
C ARG A 69 7.40 2.37 1.91
N ILE A 70 7.08 3.01 0.80
CA ILE A 70 5.71 3.31 0.42
C ILE A 70 5.44 2.75 -0.97
N LEU A 71 4.33 2.04 -1.11
CA LEU A 71 3.79 1.57 -2.38
C LEU A 71 2.39 2.17 -2.55
N GLU A 72 2.20 2.89 -3.64
CA GLU A 72 0.89 3.42 -4.01
C GLU A 72 0.25 2.50 -5.04
N LEU A 73 -0.97 2.07 -4.76
CA LEU A 73 -1.77 1.24 -5.64
C LEU A 73 -2.98 2.03 -6.13
N ASN A 74 -2.83 2.62 -7.32
CA ASN A 74 -3.91 3.36 -7.98
C ASN A 74 -4.80 2.44 -8.81
N TYR A 75 -6.12 2.55 -8.63
CA TYR A 75 -7.08 1.88 -9.49
C TYR A 75 -8.21 2.82 -9.95
N ILE A 76 -8.58 2.68 -11.22
CA ILE A 76 -9.63 3.49 -11.85
C ILE A 76 -11.01 2.86 -11.62
N SER A 77 -11.09 1.53 -11.64
CA SER A 77 -12.33 0.79 -11.47
C SER A 77 -12.06 -0.62 -10.97
N TYR A 78 -13.07 -1.21 -10.34
CA TYR A 78 -13.02 -2.58 -9.86
C TYR A 78 -13.03 -3.57 -11.02
N SER A 79 -12.02 -4.45 -11.07
CA SER A 79 -11.95 -5.59 -11.99
C SER A 79 -11.03 -6.66 -11.41
N ASP A 80 -11.37 -7.94 -11.59
CA ASP A 80 -10.53 -9.08 -11.18
C ASP A 80 -9.12 -9.01 -11.73
N LYS A 81 -8.96 -8.51 -12.97
CA LYS A 81 -7.66 -8.29 -13.59
C LYS A 81 -6.84 -7.28 -12.78
N LYS A 82 -7.46 -6.16 -12.42
CA LYS A 82 -6.80 -5.10 -11.64
C LYS A 82 -6.42 -5.60 -10.25
N ARG A 83 -7.29 -6.39 -9.59
CA ARG A 83 -6.98 -7.05 -8.32
C ARG A 83 -5.72 -7.92 -8.42
N ASN A 84 -5.58 -8.71 -9.50
CA ASN A 84 -4.38 -9.51 -9.74
C ASN A 84 -3.13 -8.63 -9.94
N GLU A 85 -3.24 -7.56 -10.71
CA GLU A 85 -2.13 -6.62 -10.91
C GLU A 85 -1.68 -5.97 -9.59
N LEU A 86 -2.63 -5.50 -8.78
CA LEU A 86 -2.35 -4.90 -7.46
C LEU A 86 -1.67 -5.91 -6.53
N TYR A 87 -2.12 -7.16 -6.52
CA TYR A 87 -1.50 -8.22 -5.72
C TYR A 87 -0.06 -8.51 -6.17
N GLU A 88 0.18 -8.62 -7.48
CA GLU A 88 1.51 -8.87 -8.03
C GLU A 88 2.46 -7.69 -7.79
N GLU A 89 1.97 -6.44 -7.81
CA GLU A 89 2.74 -5.25 -7.44
C GLU A 89 3.22 -5.31 -5.97
N ILE A 90 2.33 -5.67 -5.03
CA ILE A 90 2.70 -5.86 -3.62
C ILE A 90 3.76 -6.96 -3.51
N ARG A 91 3.51 -8.10 -4.16
CA ARG A 91 4.42 -9.26 -4.11
C ARG A 91 5.79 -8.96 -4.71
N ASN A 92 5.84 -8.23 -5.82
CA ASN A 92 7.10 -7.80 -6.43
C ASN A 92 7.84 -6.79 -5.53
N SER A 93 7.12 -5.85 -4.93
CA SER A 93 7.69 -4.94 -3.93
C SER A 93 8.29 -5.72 -2.75
N LEU A 94 7.54 -6.67 -2.17
CA LEU A 94 8.03 -7.55 -1.09
C LEU A 94 9.25 -8.38 -1.52
N SER A 95 9.23 -8.95 -2.73
CA SER A 95 10.36 -9.73 -3.26
C SER A 95 11.62 -8.89 -3.46
N LYS A 96 11.49 -7.61 -3.85
CA LYS A 96 12.62 -6.67 -3.94
C LYS A 96 13.15 -6.23 -2.58
N ILE A 97 12.44 -6.50 -1.50
CA ILE A 97 12.84 -6.18 -0.13
C ILE A 97 13.55 -7.37 0.53
N ALA A 98 13.22 -8.59 0.10
CA ALA A 98 13.78 -9.84 0.63
C ALA A 98 15.16 -10.23 0.05
N TYR A 99 15.71 -9.46 -0.88
CA TYR A 99 17.01 -9.69 -1.54
C TYR A 99 17.89 -8.45 -1.46
#